data_AF-N2A3X3-F1
#
_entry.id   AF-N2A3X3-F1
#
_cell.length_a   1.000
_cell.length_b   1.000
_cell.length_c   1.000
_cell.angle_alpha   90.00
_cell.angle_beta   90.00
_cell.angle_gamma   90.00
#
_symmetry.space_group_name_H-M   'P 1'
#
loop_
_entity.id
_entity.type
_entity.pdbx_description
1 polymer ?
#
loop_
_entity_poly.entity_id
_entity_poly.type
_entity_poly.pdbx_seq_one_letter_code
_entity_poly.pdbx_strand_id
1 'polypeptide(L)'
;MKNRAKKPILKKRKYLKYGFVIMEHEDCVCPRCGDILNAGPDYQPRYCSRCGQRITFTGVQWTEDKQTGFAEGRDFYEPVKN
;
A
#
# COMPACT_ATOMS: atom_id res chain seq x y z
N MET A 1 -8.67 -29.42 4.37
CA MET A 1 -8.33 -28.30 5.30
C MET A 1 -9.19 -27.08 4.95
N LYS A 2 -10.35 -26.90 5.59
CA LYS A 2 -11.21 -25.73 5.34
C LYS A 2 -10.88 -24.67 6.41
N ASN A 3 -10.47 -23.47 6.00
CA ASN A 3 -10.32 -22.26 6.83
C ASN A 3 -9.01 -22.01 7.62
N ARG A 4 -7.82 -22.37 7.08
CA ARG A 4 -6.54 -21.88 7.66
C ARG A 4 -6.32 -20.40 7.35
N ALA A 5 -5.88 -19.64 8.36
CA ALA A 5 -5.42 -18.27 8.18
C ALA A 5 -4.15 -18.27 7.30
N LYS A 6 -4.10 -17.36 6.33
CA LYS A 6 -2.94 -17.18 5.45
C LYS A 6 -2.26 -15.85 5.73
N LYS A 7 -0.93 -15.80 5.57
CA LYS A 7 -0.19 -14.54 5.64
C LYS A 7 -0.50 -13.67 4.42
N PRO A 8 -0.63 -12.35 4.59
CA PRO A 8 -0.74 -11.43 3.46
C PRO A 8 0.54 -11.44 2.62
N ILE A 9 0.44 -10.97 1.38
CA ILE A 9 1.59 -10.71 0.53
C ILE A 9 1.89 -9.22 0.64
N LEU A 10 3.14 -8.87 0.95
CA LEU A 10 3.60 -7.48 0.95
C LEU A 10 4.00 -7.08 -0.47
N LYS A 11 3.50 -5.94 -0.93
CA LYS A 11 3.81 -5.38 -2.25
C LYS A 11 4.20 -3.93 -2.13
N LYS A 12 5.39 -3.61 -2.65
CA LYS A 12 5.82 -2.22 -2.81
C LYS A 12 5.00 -1.53 -3.88
N ARG A 13 4.49 -0.35 -3.58
CA ARG A 13 3.85 0.57 -4.52
C ARG A 13 4.44 1.96 -4.38
N LYS A 14 4.46 2.68 -5.50
CA LYS A 14 4.82 4.10 -5.51
C LYS A 14 3.56 4.94 -5.68
N TYR A 15 3.51 6.07 -5.00
CA TYR A 15 2.46 7.07 -5.16
C TYR A 15 3.06 8.48 -5.12
N LEU A 16 2.32 9.46 -5.62
CA LEU A 16 2.69 10.87 -5.56
C LEU A 16 2.00 11.55 -4.39
N LYS A 17 2.78 11.97 -3.39
CA LYS A 17 2.32 12.88 -2.33
C LYS A 17 2.40 14.31 -2.86
N TYR A 18 1.33 15.08 -2.66
CA TYR A 18 1.18 16.46 -3.17
C TYR A 18 1.27 16.62 -4.69
N GLY A 19 1.20 15.51 -5.45
CA GLY A 19 1.32 15.53 -6.91
C GLY A 19 2.75 15.57 -7.45
N PHE A 20 3.79 15.66 -6.61
CA PHE A 20 5.19 15.74 -7.07
C PHE A 20 6.22 15.02 -6.19
N VAL A 21 5.89 14.57 -4.98
CA VAL A 21 6.81 13.81 -4.13
C VAL A 21 6.58 12.32 -4.32
N ILE A 22 7.58 11.57 -4.78
CA ILE A 22 7.47 10.13 -5.00
C ILE A 22 7.66 9.41 -3.66
N MET A 23 6.60 8.78 -3.18
CA MET A 23 6.60 7.96 -1.97
C MET A 23 6.55 6.48 -2.34
N GLU A 24 7.26 5.63 -1.59
CA GLU A 24 7.15 4.18 -1.62
C GLU A 24 6.40 3.70 -0.36
N HIS A 25 5.38 2.87 -0.56
CA HIS A 25 4.54 2.26 0.47
C HIS A 25 4.50 0.74 0.29
N GLU A 26 4.36 -0.02 1.38
CA GLU A 26 4.16 -1.48 1.35
C GLU A 26 2.70 -1.84 1.60
N ASP A 27 1.96 -2.14 0.52
CA ASP A 27 0.59 -2.65 0.59
C ASP A 27 0.57 -4.10 1.08
N CYS A 28 -0.39 -4.42 1.96
CA CYS A 28 -0.77 -5.81 2.26
C CYS A 28 -1.89 -6.27 1.32
N VAL A 29 -1.68 -7.36 0.57
CA VAL A 29 -2.71 -7.92 -0.31
C VAL A 29 -3.11 -9.34 0.08
N CYS A 30 -4.36 -9.69 -0.23
CA CYS A 30 -4.93 -11.00 0.01
C CYS A 30 -4.19 -12.07 -0.79
N PRO A 31 -3.68 -13.14 -0.15
CA PRO A 31 -2.95 -14.20 -0.83
C PRO A 31 -3.84 -15.09 -1.72
N ARG A 32 -5.17 -14.96 -1.62
CA ARG A 32 -6.12 -15.75 -2.42
C ARG A 32 -6.61 -15.01 -3.65
N CYS A 33 -6.96 -13.73 -3.52
CA CYS A 33 -7.62 -12.96 -4.58
C CYS A 33 -6.86 -11.70 -5.01
N GLY A 34 -5.75 -11.36 -4.34
CA GLY A 34 -4.93 -10.20 -4.67
C GLY A 34 -5.50 -8.85 -4.24
N ASP A 35 -6.66 -8.83 -3.58
CA ASP A 35 -7.30 -7.60 -3.11
C ASP A 35 -6.51 -6.92 -2.00
N ILE A 36 -6.53 -5.58 -1.97
CA ILE A 36 -5.84 -4.79 -0.94
C ILE A 36 -6.57 -4.99 0.39
N LEU A 37 -5.82 -5.31 1.44
CA LEU A 37 -6.39 -5.59 2.77
C LEU A 37 -6.61 -4.33 3.60
N ASN A 38 -6.06 -3.17 3.19
CA ASN A 38 -6.08 -1.91 3.94
C ASN A 38 -5.67 -2.12 5.40
N ALA A 39 -4.56 -2.84 5.60
CA ALA A 39 -4.06 -3.21 6.92
C ALA A 39 -2.85 -2.35 7.28
N GLY A 40 -2.69 -2.08 8.56
CA GLY A 40 -1.59 -1.31 9.15
C GLY A 40 -1.28 -1.76 10.58
N PRO A 41 -0.29 -1.14 11.24
CA PRO A 41 0.05 -1.47 12.63
C PRO A 41 -1.16 -1.34 13.56
N ASP A 42 -2.00 -0.34 13.35
CA ASP A 42 -3.18 -0.04 14.18
C ASP A 42 -4.45 -0.80 13.74
N TYR A 43 -4.43 -1.45 12.58
CA TYR A 43 -5.60 -2.16 12.06
C TYR A 43 -5.25 -3.40 11.25
N GLN A 44 -5.63 -4.57 11.75
CA GLN A 44 -5.29 -5.87 11.18
C GLN A 44 -6.55 -6.73 10.95
N PRO A 45 -7.15 -6.70 9.75
CA PRO A 45 -8.40 -7.39 9.48
C PRO A 45 -8.24 -8.92 9.51
N ARG A 46 -9.10 -9.61 10.27
CA ARG A 46 -9.05 -11.08 10.38
C ARG A 46 -9.46 -11.81 9.09
N TYR A 47 -10.14 -11.12 8.18
CA TYR A 47 -10.66 -11.68 6.94
C TYR A 47 -10.52 -10.69 5.78
N CYS A 48 -10.26 -11.21 4.58
CA CYS A 48 -10.37 -10.42 3.35
C CYS A 48 -11.83 -10.07 3.09
N SER A 49 -12.13 -8.78 2.96
CA SER A 49 -13.47 -8.23 2.68
C SER A 49 -14.07 -8.77 1.38
N ARG A 50 -13.23 -9.04 0.37
CA ARG A 50 -13.68 -9.49 -0.95
C ARG A 50 -13.95 -10.98 -1.07
N CYS A 51 -13.08 -11.84 -0.56
CA CYS A 51 -13.17 -13.30 -0.78
C CYS A 51 -13.34 -14.14 0.51
N GLY A 52 -13.42 -13.48 1.68
CA GLY A 52 -13.62 -14.14 2.97
C GLY A 52 -12.42 -14.98 3.46
N GLN A 53 -11.27 -14.94 2.78
CA GLN A 53 -10.07 -15.64 3.23
C GLN A 53 -9.65 -15.12 4.61
N ARG A 54 -9.52 -16.01 5.59
CA ARG A 54 -8.96 -15.70 6.91
C ARG A 54 -7.49 -15.29 6.78
N ILE A 55 -7.10 -14.17 7.38
CA ILE A 55 -5.76 -13.60 7.31
C ILE A 55 -5.11 -13.63 8.70
N THR A 56 -3.80 -13.80 8.73
CA THR A 56 -2.98 -13.58 9.93
C THR A 56 -1.80 -12.67 9.58
N PHE A 57 -1.56 -11.67 10.42
CA PHE A 57 -0.44 -10.73 10.30
C PHE A 57 0.73 -11.09 11.23
N THR A 58 0.72 -12.29 11.83
CA THR A 58 1.80 -12.73 12.72
C THR A 58 3.15 -12.67 12.00
N GLY A 59 4.05 -11.84 12.53
CA GLY A 59 5.40 -11.62 12.02
C GLY A 59 5.50 -10.62 10.85
N VAL A 60 4.42 -9.94 10.48
CA VAL A 60 4.48 -8.81 9.54
C VAL A 60 5.22 -7.65 10.21
N GLN A 61 6.22 -7.12 9.51
CA GLN A 61 6.92 -5.89 9.91
C GLN A 61 6.26 -4.73 9.17
N TRP A 62 5.79 -3.74 9.92
CA TRP A 62 5.19 -2.53 9.36
C TRP A 62 6.30 -1.50 9.14
N THR A 63 6.42 -1.02 7.91
CA THR A 63 7.36 0.02 7.52
C THR A 63 6.61 1.30 7.27
N GLU A 64 7.23 2.42 7.62
CA GLU A 64 6.72 3.74 7.25
C GLU A 64 6.95 4.00 5.76
N ASP A 65 6.10 4.84 5.19
CA ASP A 65 6.26 5.33 3.83
C ASP A 65 7.59 6.06 3.68
N LYS A 66 8.33 5.72 2.63
CA LYS A 66 9.64 6.31 2.36
C LYS A 66 9.53 7.26 1.19
N GLN A 67 9.97 8.50 1.38
CA GLN A 67 10.22 9.38 0.24
C GLN A 67 11.39 8.82 -0.56
N THR A 68 11.18 8.62 -1.86
CA THR A 68 12.20 8.09 -2.79
C THR A 68 12.70 9.14 -3.77
N GLY A 69 12.00 10.28 -3.91
CA GLY A 69 12.42 11.37 -4.79
C GLY A 69 11.31 12.35 -5.09
N PHE A 70 11.50 13.15 -6.14
CA PHE A 70 10.52 14.07 -6.70
C PHE A 70 10.26 13.69 -8.15
N ALA A 71 9.01 13.82 -8.61
CA ALA A 71 8.68 13.68 -10.01
C ALA A 71 9.22 14.90 -10.76
N GLU A 72 9.99 14.68 -11.82
CA GLU A 72 10.40 15.75 -12.72
C GLU A 72 9.16 16.37 -13.37
N GLY A 73 9.06 17.69 -13.30
CA GLY A 73 7.86 18.43 -13.65
C GLY A 73 7.43 18.17 -15.09
N ARG A 74 6.12 17.97 -15.29
CA ARG A 74 5.51 18.36 -16.57
C ARG A 74 5.59 19.88 -16.66
N ASP A 75 6.28 20.36 -17.68
CA ASP A 75 6.43 21.77 -18.07
C ASP A 75 5.11 22.54 -18.16
N PHE A 76 4.57 23.08 -17.07
CA PHE A 76 3.54 24.12 -17.12
C PHE A 76 3.66 25.05 -15.90
N TYR A 77 4.70 25.88 -15.88
CA TYR A 77 4.62 27.18 -15.22
C TYR A 77 4.57 28.22 -16.35
N GLU A 78 3.38 28.70 -16.69
CA GLU A 78 3.29 29.91 -17.50
C GLU A 78 3.88 31.06 -16.67
N PRO A 79 4.88 31.80 -17.17
CA PRO A 79 5.37 32.95 -16.45
C PRO A 79 4.25 33.99 -16.35
N VAL A 80 3.91 34.37 -15.11
CA VAL A 80 3.06 35.55 -14.86
C VAL A 80 3.81 36.75 -15.42
N LYS A 81 3.30 37.31 -16.52
CA LYS A 81 3.80 38.58 -17.08
C LYS A 81 3.30 39.70 -16.17
N ASN A 82 4.22 40.40 -15.50
CA ASN A 82 3.96 41.72 -14.92
C ASN A 82 3.81 42.77 -16.02
#